data_AF-A0A2N9Y1R6-F1
#
_entry.id   AF-A0A2N9Y1R6-F1
#
_cell.length_a   1.000
_cell.length_b   1.000
_cell.length_c   1.000
_cell.angle_alpha   90.00
_cell.angle_beta   90.00
_cell.angle_gamma   90.00
#
_symmetry.space_group_name_H-M   'P 1'
#
loop_
_entity.id
_entity.type
_entity.pdbx_description
1 polymer ?
#
loop_
_entity_poly.entity_id
_entity_poly.type
_entity_poly.pdbx_seq_one_letter_code
_entity_poly.pdbx_strand_id
1 'polypeptide(L)'
;MKYLIQQIILLIFYLVFIDFVQASQTSVCHTDSPYYDLLVEKDGIYLQETIKAENKISYIAQSKIRLKEITDKGARIISDDGDRILVLSNAKYFFIPKHLYRTINQYKITSLFNENEVSKIVSNKFFLVSGNWYYASYALDGESYKHKIPELKGNLEIIAVAVVNNKYLGRFNHFWSIVLKDDEGYQIILKDDNAVYVYDISKNKLEKIPHLTPSQTHLIQSRNTPYYLYDDDTFYLIDKDYKYTDITEEFNLQGKYNGFTKAEMHTNWSGDSMDTKDGLIWIKIFNSFKPVKATYLNAYKDLYVYHNKVYSHNWALQDEAAPSDPSYRDGSIDISNVKNPGELHKISSSEYFDNQQYYSLEENSRRLEKKEPSAYLKLLTTKDDIEIREKRIFIDGQQLNTDKFQDAPIFLGSIVDIISPCVRIMHEYYHDETYDSKEDYYYFFTDGKKVYAYINPRENQKPKVLHNVSPRNLKANDYDTLKKLLNILLPTAKKND
;
A
#
# COMPACT_ATOMS: atom_id res chain seq x y z
N MET A 1 -45.25 -32.86 29.32
CA MET A 1 -43.83 -32.90 29.72
C MET A 1 -42.86 -33.06 28.55
N LYS A 2 -42.95 -34.09 27.70
CA LYS A 2 -42.03 -34.29 26.55
C LYS A 2 -41.89 -33.07 25.62
N TYR A 3 -43.00 -32.45 25.23
CA TYR A 3 -42.99 -31.26 24.35
C TYR A 3 -42.36 -30.02 24.98
N LEU A 4 -42.53 -29.84 26.29
CA LEU A 4 -41.95 -28.71 27.03
C LEU A 4 -40.41 -28.86 27.11
N ILE A 5 -39.92 -30.08 27.36
CA ILE A 5 -38.49 -30.39 27.40
C ILE A 5 -37.87 -30.20 26.00
N GLN A 6 -38.58 -30.59 24.95
CA GLN A 6 -38.11 -30.43 23.57
C GLN A 6 -38.03 -28.95 23.14
N GLN A 7 -38.99 -28.12 23.56
CA GLN A 7 -38.97 -26.67 23.33
C GLN A 7 -37.87 -25.98 24.13
N ILE A 8 -37.61 -26.38 25.38
CA ILE A 8 -36.52 -25.85 26.19
C ILE A 8 -35.16 -26.20 25.57
N ILE A 9 -34.98 -27.43 25.09
CA ILE A 9 -33.74 -27.84 24.40
C ILE A 9 -33.55 -27.04 23.10
N LEU A 10 -34.62 -26.81 22.32
CA LEU A 10 -34.54 -26.01 21.10
C LEU A 10 -34.21 -24.53 21.39
N LEU A 11 -34.77 -23.98 22.47
CA LEU A 11 -34.51 -22.60 22.93
C LEU A 11 -33.07 -22.45 23.44
N ILE A 12 -32.56 -23.44 24.18
CA ILE A 12 -31.15 -23.49 24.61
C ILE A 12 -30.24 -23.62 23.38
N PHE A 13 -30.60 -24.44 22.38
CA PHE A 13 -29.87 -24.49 21.11
C PHE A 13 -29.89 -23.15 20.39
N TYR A 14 -31.03 -22.46 20.32
CA TYR A 14 -31.10 -21.13 19.73
C TYR A 14 -30.26 -20.10 20.51
N LEU A 15 -30.30 -20.11 21.83
CA LEU A 15 -29.56 -19.17 22.68
C LEU A 15 -28.05 -19.41 22.67
N VAL A 16 -27.60 -20.66 22.55
CA VAL A 16 -26.16 -21.00 22.45
C VAL A 16 -25.60 -20.67 21.05
N PHE A 17 -26.45 -20.61 20.01
CA PHE A 17 -26.03 -20.25 18.65
C PHE A 17 -26.17 -18.76 18.31
N ILE A 18 -26.91 -17.97 19.11
CA ILE A 18 -27.01 -16.51 18.91
C ILE A 18 -25.72 -15.79 19.31
N ASP A 19 -24.87 -16.39 20.14
CA ASP A 19 -23.57 -15.82 20.56
C ASP A 19 -22.45 -15.90 19.50
N PHE A 20 -22.74 -16.36 18.28
CA PHE A 20 -21.78 -16.35 17.16
C PHE A 20 -22.00 -15.25 16.11
N VAL A 21 -22.82 -14.25 16.41
CA VAL A 21 -22.94 -13.04 15.56
C VAL A 21 -22.45 -11.81 16.32
N GLN A 22 -21.16 -11.80 16.64
CA GLN A 22 -20.40 -10.56 16.76
C GLN A 22 -19.28 -10.55 15.72
N ALA A 23 -19.70 -10.44 14.47
CA ALA A 23 -18.88 -9.83 13.43
C ALA A 23 -19.46 -8.44 13.16
N SER A 24 -18.89 -7.41 13.81
CA SER A 24 -18.47 -6.17 13.14
C SER A 24 -18.09 -5.13 14.18
N GLN A 25 -16.80 -4.97 14.43
CA GLN A 25 -16.18 -3.66 14.60
C GLN A 25 -14.67 -3.87 14.51
N THR A 26 -14.14 -3.75 13.29
CA THR A 26 -12.71 -3.66 13.05
C THR A 26 -12.44 -2.37 12.31
N SER A 27 -12.50 -1.24 13.02
CA SER A 27 -11.64 -0.11 12.69
C SER A 27 -10.33 -0.34 13.43
N VAL A 28 -9.45 -1.15 12.84
CA VAL A 28 -8.06 -1.29 13.30
C VAL A 28 -7.22 -0.35 12.46
N CYS A 29 -7.01 0.85 12.96
CA CYS A 29 -5.96 1.74 12.48
C CYS A 29 -4.66 1.06 12.86
N HIS A 30 -3.64 1.10 12.01
CA HIS A 30 -2.35 0.44 12.26
C HIS A 30 -2.33 -1.06 11.93
N THR A 31 -2.96 -1.47 10.82
CA THR A 31 -2.77 -2.81 10.27
C THR A 31 -2.27 -2.76 8.84
N ASP A 32 -1.36 -3.67 8.52
CA ASP A 32 -1.06 -4.02 7.13
C ASP A 32 -2.32 -4.61 6.47
N SER A 33 -2.40 -4.52 5.14
CA SER A 33 -3.47 -5.17 4.38
C SER A 33 -3.60 -6.66 4.75
N PRO A 34 -4.83 -7.21 4.80
CA PRO A 34 -5.05 -8.61 5.14
C PRO A 34 -4.29 -9.56 4.21
N TYR A 35 -3.77 -10.64 4.80
CA TYR A 35 -3.16 -11.77 4.10
C TYR A 35 -4.21 -12.82 3.79
N TYR A 36 -4.13 -13.44 2.62
CA TYR A 36 -5.10 -14.45 2.20
C TYR A 36 -4.42 -15.76 1.81
N ASP A 37 -4.98 -16.87 2.29
CA ASP A 37 -4.54 -18.21 1.95
C ASP A 37 -5.72 -19.07 1.49
N LEU A 38 -5.46 -20.06 0.63
CA LEU A 38 -6.41 -21.13 0.35
C LEU A 38 -6.13 -22.33 1.25
N LEU A 39 -7.15 -22.73 2.01
CA LEU A 39 -7.12 -23.93 2.83
C LEU A 39 -7.98 -25.03 2.19
N VAL A 40 -7.34 -26.17 1.91
CA VAL A 40 -8.02 -27.37 1.43
C VAL A 40 -8.31 -28.26 2.64
N GLU A 41 -9.57 -28.34 3.03
CA GLU A 41 -10.03 -29.14 4.15
C GLU A 41 -10.81 -30.37 3.67
N LYS A 42 -11.18 -31.26 4.59
CA LYS A 42 -11.86 -32.51 4.24
C LYS A 42 -13.19 -32.25 3.53
N ASP A 43 -13.92 -31.24 4.00
CA ASP A 43 -15.30 -30.91 3.66
C ASP A 43 -15.43 -29.79 2.60
N GLY A 44 -14.35 -29.12 2.24
CA GLY A 44 -14.36 -28.06 1.22
C GLY A 44 -13.06 -27.27 1.15
N ILE A 45 -13.11 -26.20 0.36
CA ILE A 45 -12.00 -25.27 0.16
C ILE A 45 -12.42 -23.93 0.74
N TYR A 46 -11.51 -23.34 1.50
CA TYR A 46 -11.76 -22.11 2.25
C TYR A 46 -10.74 -21.06 1.84
N LEU A 47 -11.21 -19.84 1.68
CA LEU A 47 -10.34 -18.68 1.66
C LEU A 47 -10.21 -18.17 3.09
N GLN A 48 -9.00 -18.15 3.61
CA GLN A 48 -8.69 -17.66 4.94
C GLN A 48 -8.14 -16.24 4.85
N GLU A 49 -8.77 -15.30 5.55
CA GLU A 49 -8.26 -13.95 5.77
C GLU A 49 -7.54 -13.89 7.12
N THR A 50 -6.30 -13.39 7.12
CA THR A 50 -5.49 -13.18 8.32
C THR A 50 -5.09 -11.71 8.44
N ILE A 51 -5.43 -11.08 9.56
CA ILE A 51 -5.06 -9.70 9.89
C ILE A 51 -4.00 -9.75 10.98
N LYS A 52 -2.89 -9.05 10.76
CA LYS A 52 -1.79 -8.91 11.73
C LYS A 52 -1.55 -7.44 12.08
N ALA A 53 -1.01 -7.20 13.26
CA ALA A 53 -0.61 -5.86 13.73
C ALA A 53 0.57 -5.30 12.91
N GLU A 54 0.91 -4.01 13.09
CA GLU A 54 2.04 -3.36 12.41
C GLU A 54 3.37 -4.14 12.54
N ASN A 55 3.54 -4.88 13.64
CA ASN A 55 4.72 -5.70 13.87
C ASN A 55 4.80 -6.99 13.03
N LYS A 56 3.78 -7.28 12.21
CA LYS A 56 3.68 -8.41 11.26
C LYS A 56 3.77 -9.82 11.87
N ILE A 57 3.92 -9.93 13.18
CA ILE A 57 4.01 -11.20 13.92
C ILE A 57 2.73 -11.48 14.70
N SER A 58 2.12 -10.45 15.30
CA SER A 58 0.95 -10.62 16.16
C SER A 58 -0.33 -10.69 15.36
N TYR A 59 -1.10 -11.76 15.57
CA TYR A 59 -2.44 -11.90 15.01
C TYR A 59 -3.41 -10.91 15.66
N ILE A 60 -4.31 -10.36 14.86
CA ILE A 60 -5.48 -9.59 15.36
C ILE A 60 -6.73 -10.41 15.14
N ALA A 61 -6.93 -10.85 13.89
CA ALA A 61 -8.08 -11.64 13.50
C ALA A 61 -7.68 -12.67 12.45
N GLN A 62 -8.37 -13.81 12.48
CA GLN A 62 -8.37 -14.74 11.38
C GLN A 62 -9.80 -15.21 11.17
N SER A 63 -10.21 -15.28 9.91
CA SER A 63 -11.49 -15.83 9.53
C SER A 63 -11.31 -16.68 8.29
N LYS A 64 -12.24 -17.59 8.03
CA LYS A 64 -12.25 -18.35 6.78
C LYS A 64 -13.65 -18.46 6.23
N ILE A 65 -13.77 -18.41 4.91
CA ILE A 65 -15.04 -18.54 4.22
C ILE A 65 -14.94 -19.64 3.16
N ARG A 66 -15.96 -20.50 3.14
CA ARG A 66 -16.04 -21.60 2.18
C ARG A 66 -16.31 -21.07 0.78
N LEU A 67 -15.51 -21.49 -0.19
CA LEU A 67 -15.70 -21.24 -1.61
C LEU A 67 -16.60 -22.34 -2.18
N LYS A 68 -17.86 -22.03 -2.47
CA LYS A 68 -18.85 -23.05 -2.85
C LYS A 68 -18.62 -23.61 -4.25
N GLU A 69 -18.11 -22.78 -5.15
CA GLU A 69 -17.91 -23.07 -6.57
C GLU A 69 -16.54 -23.71 -6.85
N ILE A 70 -15.59 -23.57 -5.92
CA ILE A 70 -14.24 -24.13 -6.01
C ILE A 70 -14.20 -25.36 -5.12
N THR A 71 -14.34 -26.54 -5.72
CA THR A 71 -14.49 -27.81 -5.00
C THR A 71 -13.36 -28.80 -5.24
N ASP A 72 -12.54 -28.58 -6.26
CA ASP A 72 -11.41 -29.46 -6.59
C ASP A 72 -10.26 -29.24 -5.62
N LYS A 73 -9.89 -30.29 -4.89
CA LYS A 73 -8.85 -30.26 -3.83
C LYS A 73 -7.45 -29.94 -4.37
N GLY A 74 -7.26 -29.96 -5.69
CA GLY A 74 -6.06 -29.46 -6.36
C GLY A 74 -5.99 -27.93 -6.47
N ALA A 75 -6.96 -27.18 -5.94
CA ALA A 75 -7.00 -25.73 -6.03
C ALA A 75 -5.75 -25.08 -5.42
N ARG A 76 -5.21 -24.08 -6.13
CA ARG A 76 -4.04 -23.33 -5.68
C ARG A 76 -4.13 -21.87 -6.11
N ILE A 77 -3.56 -20.99 -5.30
CA ILE A 77 -3.34 -19.58 -5.65
C ILE A 77 -2.25 -19.55 -6.71
N ILE A 78 -2.54 -18.90 -7.83
CA ILE A 78 -1.57 -18.63 -8.90
C ILE A 78 -0.87 -17.30 -8.64
N SER A 79 -1.61 -16.32 -8.13
CA SER A 79 -1.11 -14.98 -7.90
C SER A 79 -2.09 -14.14 -7.06
N ASP A 80 -1.55 -13.11 -6.43
CA ASP A 80 -2.26 -12.12 -5.61
C ASP A 80 -1.73 -10.72 -6.02
N ASP A 81 -2.61 -9.83 -6.48
CA ASP A 81 -2.25 -8.47 -6.94
C ASP A 81 -2.59 -7.37 -5.93
N GLY A 82 -2.93 -7.74 -4.69
CA GLY A 82 -3.35 -6.82 -3.63
C GLY A 82 -4.85 -6.68 -3.50
N ASP A 83 -5.59 -6.60 -4.62
CA ASP A 83 -7.06 -6.45 -4.64
C ASP A 83 -7.80 -7.77 -4.95
N ARG A 84 -7.14 -8.68 -5.65
CA ARG A 84 -7.71 -9.90 -6.23
C ARG A 84 -6.76 -11.08 -6.08
N ILE A 85 -7.34 -12.26 -5.91
CA ILE A 85 -6.59 -13.52 -5.88
C ILE A 85 -7.01 -14.33 -7.10
N LEU A 86 -6.02 -14.74 -7.90
CA LEU A 86 -6.23 -15.64 -9.02
C LEU A 86 -6.01 -17.08 -8.55
N VAL A 87 -7.02 -17.92 -8.76
CA VAL A 87 -7.01 -19.32 -8.33
C VAL A 87 -7.14 -20.22 -9.55
N LEU A 88 -6.36 -21.30 -9.59
CA LEU A 88 -6.53 -22.39 -10.55
C LEU A 88 -7.11 -23.60 -9.82
N SER A 89 -8.20 -24.15 -10.36
CA SER A 89 -8.90 -25.30 -9.81
C SER A 89 -9.58 -26.07 -10.93
N ASN A 90 -9.48 -27.40 -10.97
CA ASN A 90 -10.06 -28.24 -12.02
C ASN A 90 -9.78 -27.72 -13.46
N ALA A 91 -8.52 -27.38 -13.74
CA ALA A 91 -8.06 -26.80 -15.01
C ALA A 91 -8.84 -25.53 -15.44
N LYS A 92 -9.32 -24.73 -14.49
CA LYS A 92 -10.01 -23.46 -14.73
C LYS A 92 -9.49 -22.37 -13.81
N TYR A 93 -9.35 -21.18 -14.36
CA TYR A 93 -9.03 -19.99 -13.59
C TYR A 93 -10.27 -19.36 -12.95
N PHE A 94 -10.14 -18.83 -11.74
CA PHE A 94 -11.19 -18.14 -10.98
C PHE A 94 -10.63 -16.87 -10.35
N PHE A 95 -11.46 -15.83 -10.27
CA PHE A 95 -11.15 -14.65 -9.47
C PHE A 95 -11.85 -14.67 -8.13
N ILE A 96 -11.10 -14.23 -7.13
CA ILE A 96 -11.62 -13.96 -5.81
C ILE A 96 -11.34 -12.48 -5.49
N PRO A 97 -12.37 -11.61 -5.52
CA PRO A 97 -12.24 -10.23 -5.09
C PRO A 97 -12.11 -10.13 -3.57
N LYS A 98 -11.01 -9.56 -3.06
CA LYS A 98 -10.76 -9.48 -1.61
C LYS A 98 -11.75 -8.57 -0.88
N HIS A 99 -12.17 -7.46 -1.51
CA HIS A 99 -13.13 -6.54 -0.92
C HIS A 99 -14.53 -7.16 -0.71
N LEU A 100 -14.89 -8.20 -1.47
CA LEU A 100 -16.13 -8.95 -1.26
C LEU A 100 -15.97 -10.10 -0.27
N TYR A 101 -14.80 -10.25 0.38
CA TYR A 101 -14.51 -11.38 1.26
C TYR A 101 -15.67 -11.66 2.23
N ARG A 102 -16.16 -10.64 2.95
CA ARG A 102 -17.24 -10.80 3.95
C ARG A 102 -18.58 -11.27 3.38
N THR A 103 -18.84 -11.02 2.11
CA THR A 103 -20.09 -11.35 1.41
C THR A 103 -19.88 -12.40 0.32
N ILE A 104 -18.68 -12.98 0.19
CA ILE A 104 -18.33 -13.87 -0.91
C ILE A 104 -19.20 -15.13 -0.97
N ASN A 105 -19.73 -15.58 0.17
CA ASN A 105 -20.65 -16.72 0.25
C ASN A 105 -22.07 -16.42 -0.28
N GLN A 106 -22.38 -15.14 -0.54
CA GLN A 106 -23.63 -14.66 -1.14
C GLN A 106 -23.52 -14.55 -2.67
N TYR A 107 -22.31 -14.58 -3.21
CA TYR A 107 -22.02 -14.38 -4.63
C TYR A 107 -21.58 -15.68 -5.30
N LYS A 108 -21.78 -15.74 -6.62
CA LYS A 108 -21.38 -16.89 -7.43
C LYS A 108 -20.03 -16.60 -8.08
N ILE A 109 -18.98 -17.28 -7.61
CA ILE A 109 -17.66 -17.18 -8.23
C ILE A 109 -17.69 -17.95 -9.57
N THR A 110 -17.63 -17.22 -10.68
CA THR A 110 -17.64 -17.81 -12.02
C THR A 110 -16.23 -18.05 -12.56
N SER A 111 -16.06 -19.12 -13.34
CA SER A 111 -14.76 -19.43 -13.96
C SER A 111 -14.44 -18.47 -15.11
N LEU A 112 -13.16 -18.11 -15.22
CA LEU A 112 -12.61 -17.23 -16.23
C LEU A 112 -12.33 -17.95 -17.55
N PHE A 113 -11.25 -18.72 -17.60
CA PHE A 113 -10.81 -19.43 -18.80
C PHE A 113 -10.39 -20.83 -18.40
N ASN A 114 -10.45 -21.76 -19.35
CA ASN A 114 -9.84 -23.06 -19.13
C ASN A 114 -8.30 -22.91 -19.21
N GLU A 115 -7.58 -23.69 -18.41
CA GLU A 115 -6.13 -23.61 -18.31
C GLU A 115 -5.44 -23.84 -19.66
N ASN A 116 -5.95 -24.81 -20.43
CA ASN A 116 -5.44 -25.16 -21.75
C ASN A 116 -5.65 -24.09 -22.83
N GLU A 117 -6.52 -23.11 -22.60
CA GLU A 117 -6.79 -22.01 -23.53
C GLU A 117 -5.86 -20.81 -23.27
N VAL A 118 -5.31 -20.70 -22.05
CA VAL A 118 -4.50 -19.56 -21.61
C VAL A 118 -3.02 -19.87 -21.79
N SER A 119 -2.36 -19.05 -22.60
CA SER A 119 -0.92 -19.16 -22.84
C SER A 119 -0.07 -18.19 -22.02
N LYS A 120 -0.64 -17.07 -21.57
CA LYS A 120 0.04 -16.05 -20.78
C LYS A 120 -0.96 -15.26 -19.92
N ILE A 121 -0.52 -14.82 -18.75
CA ILE A 121 -1.30 -13.98 -17.82
C ILE A 121 -0.42 -12.80 -17.43
N VAL A 122 -0.97 -11.59 -17.40
CA VAL A 122 -0.28 -10.36 -16.97
C VAL A 122 -1.11 -9.62 -15.92
N SER A 123 -0.50 -9.36 -14.76
CA SER A 123 -1.07 -8.60 -13.63
C SER A 123 -2.47 -9.06 -13.20
N ASN A 124 -2.75 -10.36 -13.26
CA ASN A 124 -4.05 -10.97 -12.91
C ASN A 124 -5.27 -10.37 -13.62
N LYS A 125 -5.08 -9.55 -14.64
CA LYS A 125 -6.14 -8.80 -15.32
C LYS A 125 -6.17 -9.10 -16.81
N PHE A 126 -5.04 -9.50 -17.40
CA PHE A 126 -4.90 -9.75 -18.81
C PHE A 126 -4.56 -11.22 -19.10
N PHE A 127 -5.28 -11.83 -20.04
CA PHE A 127 -5.14 -13.24 -20.39
C PHE A 127 -4.95 -13.37 -21.90
N LEU A 128 -3.88 -14.05 -22.33
CA LEU A 128 -3.66 -14.39 -23.73
C LEU A 128 -4.33 -15.72 -24.04
N VAL A 129 -5.50 -15.65 -24.69
CA VAL A 129 -6.36 -16.78 -24.98
C VAL A 129 -6.46 -16.97 -26.48
N SER A 130 -6.01 -18.13 -26.98
CA SER A 130 -6.03 -18.47 -28.41
C SER A 130 -5.49 -17.34 -29.30
N GLY A 131 -4.35 -16.74 -28.90
CA GLY A 131 -3.69 -15.65 -29.64
C GLY A 131 -4.39 -14.27 -29.58
N ASN A 132 -5.32 -14.07 -28.65
CA ASN A 132 -5.98 -12.78 -28.42
C ASN A 132 -5.90 -12.39 -26.94
N TRP A 133 -5.64 -11.12 -26.67
CA TRP A 133 -5.65 -10.60 -25.31
C TRP A 133 -7.08 -10.32 -24.84
N TYR A 134 -7.36 -10.73 -23.61
CA TYR A 134 -8.60 -10.44 -22.90
C TYR A 134 -8.29 -9.71 -21.61
N TYR A 135 -9.03 -8.63 -21.33
CA TYR A 135 -9.13 -8.04 -20.01
C TYR A 135 -10.23 -8.75 -19.22
N ALA A 136 -9.97 -9.06 -17.96
CA ALA A 136 -10.93 -9.70 -17.08
C ALA A 136 -11.15 -8.89 -15.79
N SER A 137 -12.41 -8.70 -15.42
CA SER A 137 -12.87 -7.98 -14.23
C SER A 137 -14.02 -8.74 -13.55
N TYR A 138 -14.64 -8.14 -12.54
CA TYR A 138 -15.82 -8.67 -11.87
C TYR A 138 -16.87 -7.57 -11.67
N ALA A 139 -18.14 -7.94 -11.55
CA ALA A 139 -19.19 -7.07 -11.01
C ALA A 139 -19.20 -7.08 -9.49
N LEU A 140 -19.95 -6.13 -8.90
CA LEU A 140 -20.22 -6.06 -7.47
C LEU A 140 -20.94 -7.30 -6.92
N ASP A 141 -21.59 -8.09 -7.79
CA ASP A 141 -22.21 -9.37 -7.45
C ASP A 141 -21.27 -10.58 -7.59
N GLY A 142 -19.97 -10.34 -7.85
CA GLY A 142 -18.93 -11.34 -7.99
C GLY A 142 -18.89 -12.05 -9.34
N GLU A 143 -19.78 -11.72 -10.30
CA GLU A 143 -19.70 -12.29 -11.65
C GLU A 143 -18.50 -11.76 -12.42
N SER A 144 -17.71 -12.66 -13.05
CA SER A 144 -16.57 -12.24 -13.86
C SER A 144 -16.98 -11.74 -15.25
N TYR A 145 -16.42 -10.60 -15.69
CA TYR A 145 -16.51 -10.12 -17.06
C TYR A 145 -15.20 -10.32 -17.81
N LYS A 146 -15.30 -10.53 -19.13
CA LYS A 146 -14.18 -10.79 -20.02
C LYS A 146 -14.39 -9.99 -21.29
N HIS A 147 -13.45 -9.09 -21.59
CA HIS A 147 -13.49 -8.25 -22.78
C HIS A 147 -12.29 -8.59 -23.64
N LYS A 148 -12.54 -8.99 -24.89
CA LYS A 148 -11.47 -9.12 -25.88
C LYS A 148 -10.95 -7.72 -26.20
N ILE A 149 -9.64 -7.52 -26.03
CA ILE A 149 -8.99 -6.25 -26.36
C ILE A 149 -8.83 -6.20 -27.88
N PRO A 150 -9.38 -5.18 -28.57
CA PRO A 150 -9.26 -5.06 -30.01
C PRO A 150 -7.79 -4.91 -30.43
N GLU A 151 -7.40 -5.60 -31.50
CA GLU A 151 -6.15 -5.37 -32.26
C GLU A 151 -4.82 -5.57 -31.50
N LEU A 152 -4.84 -5.80 -30.18
CA LEU A 152 -3.63 -6.06 -29.40
C LEU A 152 -3.09 -7.47 -29.66
N LYS A 153 -1.81 -7.54 -30.04
CA LYS A 153 -1.09 -8.78 -30.34
C LYS A 153 0.25 -8.80 -29.60
N GLY A 154 1.04 -9.84 -29.83
CA GLY A 154 2.38 -9.95 -29.26
C GLY A 154 2.44 -10.02 -27.74
N ASN A 155 3.61 -9.68 -27.19
CA ASN A 155 3.86 -9.70 -25.76
C ASN A 155 3.38 -8.43 -25.08
N LEU A 156 2.28 -8.54 -24.33
CA LEU A 156 1.77 -7.44 -23.51
C LEU A 156 2.68 -7.17 -22.31
N GLU A 157 2.95 -5.88 -22.09
CA GLU A 157 3.53 -5.31 -20.88
C GLU A 157 2.69 -4.12 -20.40
N ILE A 158 2.44 -4.02 -19.09
CA ILE A 158 1.72 -2.90 -18.48
C ILE A 158 2.75 -1.86 -18.05
N ILE A 159 2.61 -0.62 -18.53
CA ILE A 159 3.48 0.50 -18.18
C ILE A 159 2.91 1.25 -16.98
N ALA A 160 1.60 1.58 -17.02
CA ALA A 160 0.93 2.33 -15.96
C ALA A 160 -0.55 1.93 -15.86
N VAL A 161 -1.07 1.95 -14.64
CA VAL A 161 -2.51 1.79 -14.38
C VAL A 161 -3.03 3.06 -13.72
N ALA A 162 -4.16 3.56 -14.18
CA ALA A 162 -4.82 4.72 -13.60
C ALA A 162 -5.23 4.44 -12.15
N VAL A 163 -4.36 4.81 -11.21
CA VAL A 163 -4.73 4.84 -9.80
C VAL A 163 -5.59 6.08 -9.60
N VAL A 164 -6.90 5.88 -9.46
CA VAL A 164 -7.75 6.91 -8.87
C VAL A 164 -7.29 7.03 -7.42
N ASN A 165 -6.45 8.04 -7.17
CA ASN A 165 -5.99 8.42 -5.84
C ASN A 165 -7.19 8.93 -5.05
N ASN A 166 -7.98 8.00 -4.51
CA ASN A 166 -9.03 8.31 -3.57
C ASN A 166 -8.45 8.57 -2.16
N LYS A 167 -7.34 9.31 -2.10
CA LYS A 167 -6.63 9.65 -0.87
C LYS A 167 -7.48 10.54 0.05
N TYR A 168 -8.54 11.18 -0.48
CA TYR A 168 -9.53 11.94 0.28
C TYR A 168 -10.78 11.15 0.69
N LEU A 169 -11.00 9.94 0.16
CA LEU A 169 -12.04 9.00 0.63
C LEU A 169 -11.47 7.82 1.41
N GLY A 170 -10.27 7.98 1.98
CA GLY A 170 -9.69 7.01 2.92
C GLY A 170 -10.49 6.84 4.21
N ARG A 171 -11.61 7.55 4.44
CA ARG A 171 -12.33 7.47 5.71
C ARG A 171 -13.80 7.92 5.76
N PHE A 172 -14.43 8.23 4.62
CA PHE A 172 -15.88 8.45 4.58
C PHE A 172 -16.57 7.21 4.02
N ASN A 173 -17.16 6.43 4.92
CA ASN A 173 -17.95 5.24 4.64
C ASN A 173 -17.25 4.22 3.73
N HIS A 174 -16.72 3.18 4.37
CA HIS A 174 -16.46 1.88 3.76
C HIS A 174 -17.69 1.34 2.99
N PHE A 175 -18.88 1.91 3.21
CA PHE A 175 -20.12 1.64 2.48
C PHE A 175 -20.30 2.43 1.17
N TRP A 176 -19.73 3.64 1.03
CA TRP A 176 -19.84 4.44 -0.21
C TRP A 176 -18.63 4.30 -1.12
N SER A 177 -17.45 3.91 -0.58
CA SER A 177 -16.35 3.38 -1.40
C SER A 177 -16.72 2.07 -2.12
N ILE A 178 -17.79 1.39 -1.70
CA ILE A 178 -18.33 0.17 -2.35
C ILE A 178 -19.34 0.54 -3.45
N VAL A 179 -19.90 1.75 -3.44
CA VAL A 179 -20.96 2.19 -4.37
C VAL A 179 -20.41 2.94 -5.59
N LEU A 180 -19.14 3.36 -5.59
CA LEU A 180 -18.50 4.08 -6.70
C LEU A 180 -17.20 3.42 -7.20
N LYS A 181 -17.10 2.08 -7.13
CA LYS A 181 -15.91 1.33 -7.59
C LYS A 181 -16.03 0.76 -9.01
N ASP A 182 -16.79 1.44 -9.88
CA ASP A 182 -16.49 1.40 -11.32
C ASP A 182 -15.37 2.40 -11.68
N ASP A 183 -15.01 3.33 -10.78
CA ASP A 183 -13.92 4.29 -10.96
C ASP A 183 -12.54 3.75 -10.49
N GLU A 184 -12.23 2.48 -10.72
CA GLU A 184 -10.83 2.10 -10.95
C GLU A 184 -10.46 2.68 -12.30
N GLY A 185 -9.40 3.49 -12.38
CA GLY A 185 -9.23 4.38 -13.52
C GLY A 185 -9.33 3.64 -14.84
N TYR A 186 -10.27 4.08 -15.68
CA TYR A 186 -10.72 3.36 -16.87
C TYR A 186 -9.63 3.17 -17.92
N GLN A 187 -8.43 3.69 -17.71
CA GLN A 187 -7.37 3.73 -18.68
C GLN A 187 -6.08 3.09 -18.15
N ILE A 188 -5.47 2.31 -19.01
CA ILE A 188 -4.19 1.63 -18.75
C ILE A 188 -3.24 2.01 -19.88
N ILE A 189 -2.01 2.37 -19.53
CA ILE A 189 -0.93 2.47 -20.52
C ILE A 189 -0.26 1.12 -20.59
N LEU A 190 -0.26 0.53 -21.78
CA LEU A 190 0.34 -0.76 -22.05
C LEU A 190 1.08 -0.71 -23.37
N LYS A 191 1.97 -1.67 -23.58
CA LYS A 191 2.67 -1.83 -24.85
C LYS A 191 2.70 -3.29 -25.27
N ASP A 192 2.89 -3.48 -26.57
CA ASP A 192 3.34 -4.73 -27.15
C ASP A 192 4.68 -4.54 -27.88
N ASP A 193 5.07 -5.52 -28.67
CA ASP A 193 6.29 -5.46 -29.48
C ASP A 193 6.24 -4.38 -30.60
N ASN A 194 5.06 -3.81 -30.89
CA ASN A 194 4.81 -2.93 -32.03
C ASN A 194 4.50 -1.47 -31.65
N ALA A 195 3.76 -1.24 -30.57
CA ALA A 195 3.35 0.10 -30.17
C ALA A 195 3.02 0.22 -28.67
N VAL A 196 2.92 1.47 -28.24
CA VAL A 196 2.42 1.87 -26.93
C VAL A 196 0.98 2.35 -27.09
N TYR A 197 0.13 2.02 -26.14
CA TYR A 197 -1.31 2.25 -26.21
C TYR A 197 -1.87 2.83 -24.91
N VAL A 198 -2.95 3.60 -25.04
CA VAL A 198 -3.93 3.81 -23.97
C VAL A 198 -5.10 2.86 -24.21
N TYR A 199 -5.41 2.01 -23.24
CA TYR A 199 -6.57 1.13 -23.27
C TYR A 199 -7.66 1.65 -22.33
N ASP A 200 -8.77 2.12 -22.90
CA ASP A 200 -9.99 2.48 -22.16
C ASP A 200 -10.86 1.24 -21.96
N ILE A 201 -10.87 0.72 -20.74
CA ILE A 201 -11.63 -0.47 -20.31
C ILE A 201 -13.13 -0.24 -20.49
N SER A 202 -13.66 0.94 -20.12
CA SER A 202 -15.10 1.22 -20.15
C SER A 202 -15.67 1.19 -21.56
N LYS A 203 -14.88 1.71 -22.51
CA LYS A 203 -15.24 1.75 -23.93
C LYS A 203 -14.76 0.52 -24.69
N ASN A 204 -14.01 -0.38 -24.03
CA ASN A 204 -13.24 -1.45 -24.65
C ASN A 204 -12.47 -0.96 -25.90
N LYS A 205 -11.81 0.19 -25.76
CA LYS A 205 -11.15 0.91 -26.86
C LYS A 205 -9.64 0.94 -26.63
N LEU A 206 -8.88 0.43 -27.59
CA LEU A 206 -7.43 0.54 -27.63
C LEU A 206 -7.02 1.68 -28.55
N GLU A 207 -6.24 2.63 -28.06
CA GLU A 207 -5.76 3.77 -28.83
C GLU A 207 -4.23 3.78 -28.84
N LYS A 208 -3.64 3.76 -30.03
CA LYS A 208 -2.20 3.84 -30.21
C LYS A 208 -1.70 5.25 -29.91
N ILE A 209 -0.71 5.36 -29.02
CA ILE A 209 0.04 6.60 -28.84
C ILE A 209 1.06 6.70 -29.98
N PRO A 210 1.04 7.78 -30.78
CA PRO A 210 1.91 7.89 -31.94
C PRO A 210 3.38 8.08 -31.54
N HIS A 211 4.27 7.81 -32.51
CA HIS A 211 5.72 8.10 -32.46
C HIS A 211 6.59 7.45 -31.38
N LEU A 212 6.01 6.78 -30.38
CA LEU A 212 6.76 6.02 -29.38
C LEU A 212 7.31 4.70 -29.92
N THR A 213 8.57 4.44 -29.59
CA THR A 213 9.27 3.16 -29.78
C THR A 213 9.13 2.31 -28.51
N PRO A 214 8.40 1.17 -28.54
CA PRO A 214 8.07 0.40 -27.35
C PRO A 214 9.26 -0.08 -26.52
N SER A 215 10.38 -0.39 -27.17
CA SER A 215 11.60 -0.88 -26.51
C SER A 215 12.38 0.21 -25.79
N GLN A 216 12.17 1.48 -26.15
CA GLN A 216 12.82 2.66 -25.57
C GLN A 216 11.87 3.50 -24.71
N THR A 217 10.62 3.07 -24.55
CA THR A 217 9.62 3.84 -23.81
C THR A 217 9.86 3.77 -22.30
N HIS A 218 9.93 4.92 -21.65
CA HIS A 218 10.05 5.12 -20.22
C HIS A 218 8.83 5.85 -19.67
N LEU A 219 8.49 5.56 -18.41
CA LEU A 219 7.44 6.24 -17.66
C LEU A 219 8.01 6.76 -16.35
N ILE A 220 7.74 8.03 -16.04
CA ILE A 220 8.03 8.63 -14.74
C ILE A 220 6.75 9.18 -14.15
N GLN A 221 6.40 8.75 -12.94
CA GLN A 221 5.31 9.35 -12.17
C GLN A 221 5.81 10.61 -11.49
N SER A 222 5.15 11.75 -11.72
CA SER A 222 5.46 12.98 -10.99
C SER A 222 4.55 13.14 -9.77
N ARG A 223 4.94 14.05 -8.86
CA ARG A 223 4.11 14.41 -7.72
C ARG A 223 2.88 15.24 -8.10
N ASN A 224 2.99 16.11 -9.12
CA ASN A 224 2.00 17.14 -9.44
C ASN A 224 1.26 16.90 -10.77
N THR A 225 1.97 16.42 -11.79
CA THR A 225 1.42 15.85 -13.04
C THR A 225 1.46 14.33 -12.94
N PRO A 226 0.44 13.57 -13.37
CA PRO A 226 0.40 12.15 -13.03
C PRO A 226 1.50 11.35 -13.72
N TYR A 227 1.76 11.52 -15.02
CA TYR A 227 2.88 10.81 -15.65
C TYR A 227 3.58 11.59 -16.79
N TYR A 228 4.86 11.27 -16.97
CA TYR A 228 5.67 11.58 -18.14
C TYR A 228 5.94 10.28 -18.88
N LEU A 229 5.65 10.24 -20.18
CA LEU A 229 5.87 9.08 -21.03
C LEU A 229 6.73 9.50 -22.22
N TYR A 230 7.90 8.91 -22.39
CA TYR A 230 8.85 9.36 -23.39
C TYR A 230 9.72 8.22 -23.90
N ASP A 231 10.28 8.37 -25.09
CA ASP A 231 11.40 7.58 -25.61
C ASP A 231 12.55 8.52 -25.99
N ASP A 232 13.47 8.12 -26.86
CA ASP A 232 14.57 9.02 -27.25
C ASP A 232 14.07 10.27 -27.99
N ASP A 233 13.04 10.14 -28.82
CA ASP A 233 12.67 11.16 -29.79
C ASP A 233 11.36 11.86 -29.45
N THR A 234 10.53 11.30 -28.56
CA THR A 234 9.18 11.77 -28.26
C THR A 234 8.96 11.93 -26.76
N PHE A 235 8.23 12.99 -26.37
CA PHE A 235 7.90 13.26 -24.97
C PHE A 235 6.44 13.66 -24.81
N TYR A 236 5.69 12.88 -24.01
CA TYR A 236 4.29 13.11 -23.66
C TYR A 236 4.11 13.49 -22.20
N LEU A 237 3.26 14.49 -21.99
CA LEU A 237 2.60 14.73 -20.70
C LEU A 237 1.33 13.90 -20.65
N ILE A 238 1.11 13.16 -19.56
CA ILE A 238 -0.11 12.40 -19.34
C ILE A 238 -0.82 12.97 -18.12
N ASP A 239 -2.10 13.30 -18.28
CA ASP A 239 -2.94 13.85 -17.21
C ASP A 239 -3.69 12.74 -16.42
N LYS A 240 -4.52 13.17 -15.46
CA LYS A 240 -5.20 12.23 -14.54
C LYS A 240 -6.27 11.41 -15.23
N ASP A 241 -6.77 11.91 -16.37
CA ASP A 241 -7.72 11.24 -17.26
C ASP A 241 -6.98 10.46 -18.38
N TYR A 242 -5.66 10.24 -18.22
CA TYR A 242 -4.81 9.53 -19.17
C TYR A 242 -4.88 10.11 -20.59
N LYS A 243 -5.25 11.39 -20.72
CA LYS A 243 -5.08 12.15 -21.95
C LYS A 243 -3.62 12.53 -22.04
N TYR A 244 -3.08 12.44 -23.24
CA TYR A 244 -1.70 12.72 -23.51
C TYR A 244 -1.55 13.94 -24.41
N THR A 245 -0.55 14.76 -24.13
CA THR A 245 -0.16 15.92 -24.95
C THR A 245 1.29 15.73 -25.38
N ASP A 246 1.53 15.75 -26.68
CA ASP A 246 2.88 15.76 -27.24
C ASP A 246 3.53 17.11 -26.97
N ILE A 247 4.66 17.11 -26.28
CA ILE A 247 5.44 18.33 -26.01
C ILE A 247 6.84 18.26 -26.61
N THR A 248 7.08 17.31 -27.52
CA THR A 248 8.38 17.10 -28.17
C THR A 248 8.89 18.36 -28.86
N GLU A 249 8.01 19.07 -29.57
CA GLU A 249 8.36 20.29 -30.30
C GLU A 249 8.89 21.41 -29.38
N GLU A 250 8.48 21.47 -28.11
CA GLU A 250 8.97 22.48 -27.15
C GLU A 250 10.49 22.37 -26.94
N PHE A 251 11.04 21.16 -27.02
CA PHE A 251 12.47 20.87 -26.87
C PHE A 251 13.24 21.05 -28.19
N ASN A 252 12.61 20.70 -29.32
CA ASN A 252 13.20 20.80 -30.65
C ASN A 252 13.59 22.23 -31.02
N LEU A 253 12.87 23.23 -30.52
CA LEU A 253 13.13 24.65 -30.78
C LEU A 253 14.51 25.14 -30.29
N GLN A 254 15.19 24.40 -29.40
CA GLN A 254 16.53 24.76 -28.89
C GLN A 254 17.68 23.98 -29.55
N GLY A 255 17.37 22.93 -30.34
CA GLY A 255 18.30 22.26 -31.26
C GLY A 255 19.50 21.53 -30.65
N LYS A 256 19.45 21.12 -29.37
CA LYS A 256 20.63 20.56 -28.65
C LYS A 256 20.41 19.32 -27.78
N TYR A 257 19.20 18.75 -27.72
CA TYR A 257 18.97 17.57 -26.88
C TYR A 257 19.46 16.29 -27.58
N ASN A 258 20.12 15.39 -26.84
CA ASN A 258 20.68 14.12 -27.33
C ASN A 258 19.76 12.94 -26.95
N GLY A 259 18.46 13.11 -27.17
CA GLY A 259 17.39 12.17 -26.82
C GLY A 259 16.95 12.23 -25.36
N PHE A 260 15.65 12.02 -25.09
CA PHE A 260 15.11 12.16 -23.73
C PHE A 260 15.53 11.02 -22.80
N THR A 261 15.87 9.82 -23.29
CA THR A 261 16.33 8.74 -22.41
C THR A 261 17.70 9.01 -21.77
N LYS A 262 18.47 9.95 -22.33
CA LYS A 262 19.72 10.44 -21.74
C LYS A 262 19.53 11.60 -20.78
N ALA A 263 18.33 12.18 -20.73
CA ALA A 263 18.01 13.27 -19.83
C ALA A 263 17.75 12.73 -18.42
N GLU A 264 18.06 13.54 -17.42
CA GLU A 264 17.79 13.20 -16.02
C GLU A 264 16.54 13.95 -15.56
N MET A 265 15.46 13.23 -15.32
CA MET A 265 14.23 13.79 -14.77
C MET A 265 14.26 13.78 -13.24
N HIS A 266 13.82 14.89 -12.65
CA HIS A 266 13.79 15.11 -11.21
C HIS A 266 12.40 15.58 -10.78
N THR A 267 11.72 14.77 -9.96
CA THR A 267 10.38 15.08 -9.44
C THR A 267 10.47 15.33 -7.94
N ASN A 268 10.21 16.56 -7.50
CA ASN A 268 10.36 16.94 -6.09
C ASN A 268 9.26 17.94 -5.66
N TRP A 269 9.32 18.39 -4.41
CA TRP A 269 8.37 19.37 -3.86
C TRP A 269 8.46 20.76 -4.52
N SER A 270 9.64 21.12 -5.02
CA SER A 270 9.95 22.38 -5.71
C SER A 270 9.34 22.46 -7.12
N GLY A 271 8.92 21.32 -7.67
CA GLY A 271 8.43 21.15 -9.03
C GLY A 271 9.28 20.15 -9.81
N ASP A 272 8.79 19.72 -10.97
CA ASP A 272 9.54 18.77 -11.79
C ASP A 272 10.53 19.51 -12.67
N SER A 273 11.71 18.93 -12.86
CA SER A 273 12.73 19.45 -13.78
C SER A 273 13.38 18.32 -14.55
N MET A 274 14.05 18.68 -15.65
CA MET A 274 14.78 17.77 -16.50
C MET A 274 16.11 18.40 -16.92
N ASP A 275 17.20 17.68 -16.70
CA ASP A 275 18.53 18.04 -17.20
C ASP A 275 18.82 17.23 -18.46
N THR A 276 18.72 17.89 -19.61
CA THR A 276 18.97 17.33 -20.94
C THR A 276 20.46 17.26 -21.29
N LYS A 277 21.36 17.69 -20.38
CA LYS A 277 22.81 17.73 -20.58
C LYS A 277 23.27 18.64 -21.73
N ASP A 278 22.42 19.55 -22.17
CA ASP A 278 22.70 20.62 -23.14
C ASP A 278 23.17 21.92 -22.48
N GLY A 279 23.37 21.90 -21.16
CA GLY A 279 23.74 23.06 -20.35
C GLY A 279 22.55 23.88 -19.86
N LEU A 280 21.32 23.38 -20.03
CA LEU A 280 20.09 23.96 -19.53
C LEU A 280 19.39 23.00 -18.57
N ILE A 281 18.69 23.57 -17.59
CA ILE A 281 17.72 22.85 -16.78
C ILE A 281 16.33 23.24 -17.30
N TRP A 282 15.55 22.24 -17.70
CA TRP A 282 14.18 22.43 -18.14
C TRP A 282 13.25 22.29 -16.94
N ILE A 283 12.61 23.38 -16.54
CA ILE A 283 11.68 23.39 -15.40
C ILE A 283 10.24 23.27 -15.88
N LYS A 284 9.46 22.43 -15.20
CA LYS A 284 8.03 22.28 -15.45
C LYS A 284 7.29 23.52 -14.94
N ILE A 285 6.56 24.18 -15.83
CA ILE A 285 5.63 25.27 -15.53
C ILE A 285 4.29 24.96 -16.18
N PHE A 286 3.28 24.71 -15.35
CA PHE A 286 1.97 24.20 -15.78
C PHE A 286 2.12 23.01 -16.75
N ASN A 287 1.58 23.13 -17.96
CA ASN A 287 1.58 22.10 -18.99
C ASN A 287 2.73 22.26 -20.00
N SER A 288 3.79 23.02 -19.68
CA SER A 288 4.98 23.15 -20.53
C SER A 288 6.28 22.94 -19.76
N PHE A 289 7.39 22.74 -20.47
CA PHE A 289 8.75 22.86 -19.92
C PHE A 289 9.42 24.13 -20.42
N LYS A 290 10.14 24.82 -19.54
CA LYS A 290 10.86 26.06 -19.86
C LYS A 290 12.35 25.90 -19.59
N PRO A 291 13.23 26.20 -20.57
CA PRO A 291 14.67 26.08 -20.36
C PRO A 291 15.19 27.26 -19.53
N VAL A 292 16.00 26.97 -18.53
CA VAL A 292 16.71 27.98 -17.71
C VAL A 292 18.18 27.62 -17.61
N LYS A 293 19.06 28.61 -17.80
CA LYS A 293 20.51 28.46 -17.61
C LYS A 293 20.86 28.54 -16.11
N ALA A 294 20.46 27.51 -15.37
CA ALA A 294 20.72 27.34 -13.95
C ALA A 294 21.54 26.07 -13.70
N THR A 295 22.01 25.89 -12.47
CA THR A 295 22.61 24.63 -12.00
C THR A 295 21.88 24.15 -10.76
N TYR A 296 21.92 22.85 -10.47
CA TYR A 296 21.49 22.36 -9.17
C TYR A 296 22.50 22.77 -8.10
N LEU A 297 22.01 23.09 -6.89
CA LEU A 297 22.88 23.40 -5.76
C LEU A 297 23.71 22.18 -5.32
N ASN A 298 23.14 20.98 -5.44
CA ASN A 298 23.68 19.74 -4.91
C ASN A 298 23.13 18.49 -5.65
N ALA A 299 23.51 17.31 -5.15
CA ALA A 299 23.13 16.02 -5.72
C ALA A 299 21.64 15.65 -5.57
N TYR A 300 20.90 16.28 -4.65
CA TYR A 300 19.46 16.06 -4.46
C TYR A 300 18.61 16.72 -5.54
N LYS A 301 19.15 17.76 -6.20
CA LYS A 301 18.54 18.43 -7.37
C LYS A 301 17.13 18.97 -7.12
N ASP A 302 16.93 19.46 -5.90
CA ASP A 302 15.69 20.06 -5.40
C ASP A 302 15.79 21.57 -5.19
N LEU A 303 17.01 22.11 -5.32
CA LEU A 303 17.37 23.51 -5.23
C LEU A 303 18.18 23.94 -6.46
N TYR A 304 17.88 25.14 -6.96
CA TYR A 304 18.50 25.71 -8.15
C TYR A 304 19.36 26.92 -7.78
N VAL A 305 20.48 27.08 -8.48
CA VAL A 305 21.36 28.25 -8.41
C VAL A 305 21.27 29.01 -9.71
N TYR A 306 20.88 30.28 -9.62
CA TYR A 306 20.81 31.20 -10.76
C TYR A 306 21.28 32.59 -10.31
N HIS A 307 22.25 33.16 -11.03
CA HIS A 307 22.87 34.46 -10.69
C HIS A 307 23.28 34.60 -9.21
N ASN A 308 23.93 33.58 -8.64
CA ASN A 308 24.36 33.49 -7.23
C ASN A 308 23.23 33.50 -6.19
N LYS A 309 21.97 33.37 -6.62
CA LYS A 309 20.81 33.20 -5.75
C LYS A 309 20.34 31.75 -5.78
N VAL A 310 19.71 31.32 -4.69
CA VAL A 310 19.18 29.95 -4.54
C VAL A 310 17.67 29.98 -4.58
N TYR A 311 17.07 29.06 -5.35
CA TYR A 311 15.63 28.95 -5.53
C TYR A 311 15.15 27.55 -5.17
N SER A 312 14.04 27.47 -4.44
CA SER A 312 13.42 26.20 -4.00
C SER A 312 12.08 25.91 -4.67
N HIS A 313 11.76 26.63 -5.75
CA HIS A 313 10.53 26.46 -6.54
C HIS A 313 10.74 26.86 -8.00
N ASN A 314 10.17 26.09 -8.94
CA ASN A 314 10.28 26.35 -10.38
C ASN A 314 9.72 27.73 -10.77
N TRP A 315 8.57 28.13 -10.18
CA TRP A 315 7.94 29.43 -10.45
C TRP A 315 8.87 30.60 -10.15
N ALA A 316 9.48 30.61 -8.96
CA ALA A 316 10.38 31.68 -8.56
C ALA A 316 11.61 31.78 -9.48
N LEU A 317 12.15 30.64 -9.92
CA LEU A 317 13.25 30.60 -10.87
C LEU A 317 12.83 31.08 -12.27
N GLN A 318 11.66 30.65 -12.76
CA GLN A 318 11.14 31.04 -14.06
C GLN A 318 10.93 32.55 -14.14
N ASP A 319 10.32 33.14 -13.11
CA ASP A 319 10.03 34.56 -13.08
C ASP A 319 11.32 35.40 -13.01
N GLU A 320 12.37 34.94 -12.32
CA GLU A 320 13.68 35.62 -12.35
C GLU A 320 14.35 35.48 -13.74
N ALA A 321 14.23 34.31 -14.37
CA ALA A 321 14.85 34.03 -15.66
C ALA A 321 14.16 34.75 -16.83
N ALA A 322 12.84 34.90 -16.76
CA ALA A 322 12.02 35.59 -17.76
C ALA A 322 10.87 36.36 -17.07
N PRO A 323 11.15 37.57 -16.55
CA PRO A 323 10.16 38.33 -15.80
C PRO A 323 8.98 38.72 -16.69
N SER A 324 7.81 38.13 -16.42
CA SER A 324 6.56 38.46 -17.14
C SER A 324 5.62 39.36 -16.34
N ASP A 325 5.79 39.46 -15.02
CA ASP A 325 4.94 40.24 -14.11
C ASP A 325 5.76 41.35 -13.42
N PRO A 326 5.41 42.64 -13.60
CA PRO A 326 6.10 43.75 -12.92
C PRO A 326 5.88 43.80 -11.40
N SER A 327 4.95 43.00 -10.86
CA SER A 327 4.74 42.84 -9.42
C SER A 327 5.58 41.74 -8.77
N TYR A 328 6.44 41.08 -9.56
CA TYR A 328 7.35 40.04 -9.10
C TYR A 328 8.20 40.49 -7.91
N ARG A 329 8.23 39.66 -6.88
CA ARG A 329 9.12 39.80 -5.72
C ARG A 329 10.16 38.69 -5.79
N ASP A 330 11.41 39.03 -5.47
CA ASP A 330 12.51 38.08 -5.42
C ASP A 330 12.13 36.83 -4.62
N GLY A 331 12.05 35.70 -5.31
CA GLY A 331 11.65 34.42 -4.73
C GLY A 331 12.82 33.59 -4.21
N SER A 332 14.04 34.12 -4.20
CA SER A 332 15.22 33.41 -3.70
C SER A 332 15.16 33.18 -2.19
N ILE A 333 15.84 32.12 -1.74
CA ILE A 333 16.00 31.80 -0.33
C ILE A 333 17.41 32.20 0.13
N ASP A 334 17.47 32.83 1.30
CA ASP A 334 18.72 33.18 1.96
C ASP A 334 19.23 31.97 2.77
N ILE A 335 20.29 31.36 2.27
CA ILE A 335 20.95 30.21 2.86
C ILE A 335 22.20 30.57 3.68
N SER A 336 22.41 31.86 4.00
CA SER A 336 23.59 32.34 4.74
C SER A 336 23.79 31.68 6.11
N ASN A 337 22.71 31.20 6.74
CA ASN A 337 22.72 30.50 8.03
C ASN A 337 22.94 28.98 7.92
N VAL A 338 22.98 28.44 6.70
CA VAL A 338 23.15 27.00 6.45
C VAL A 338 24.62 26.62 6.65
N LYS A 339 24.86 25.56 7.43
CA LYS A 339 26.23 25.12 7.75
C LYS A 339 26.87 24.43 6.57
N ASN A 340 26.11 23.56 5.89
CA ASN A 340 26.59 22.83 4.73
C ASN A 340 25.68 23.02 3.50
N PRO A 341 25.78 24.14 2.77
CA PRO A 341 24.96 24.40 1.59
C PRO A 341 24.98 23.30 0.53
N GLY A 342 26.10 22.61 0.36
CA GLY A 342 26.26 21.53 -0.63
C GLY A 342 25.47 20.26 -0.30
N GLU A 343 24.97 20.12 0.93
CA GLU A 343 24.17 18.98 1.39
C GLU A 343 22.72 19.35 1.72
N LEU A 344 22.36 20.64 1.54
CA LEU A 344 21.06 21.18 1.88
C LEU A 344 19.96 20.66 0.95
N HIS A 345 19.03 19.88 1.46
CA HIS A 345 17.87 19.42 0.72
C HIS A 345 16.56 19.79 1.42
N LYS A 346 15.50 19.92 0.63
CA LYS A 346 14.16 20.28 1.04
C LYS A 346 13.38 19.03 1.45
N ILE A 347 12.99 18.96 2.71
CA ILE A 347 12.25 17.82 3.27
C ILE A 347 10.73 18.06 3.30
N SER A 348 10.30 19.32 3.39
CA SER A 348 8.88 19.72 3.33
C SER A 348 8.71 21.10 2.66
N SER A 349 7.50 21.67 2.67
CA SER A 349 7.22 22.95 2.01
C SER A 349 8.12 24.09 2.52
N SER A 350 8.40 24.11 3.83
CA SER A 350 9.20 25.15 4.49
C SER A 350 10.38 24.62 5.29
N GLU A 351 10.65 23.30 5.31
CA GLU A 351 11.74 22.72 6.09
C GLU A 351 12.84 22.12 5.21
N TYR A 352 14.07 22.24 5.69
CA TYR A 352 15.29 21.83 5.01
C TYR A 352 16.26 21.14 5.98
N PHE A 353 17.12 20.29 5.45
CA PHE A 353 18.12 19.56 6.20
C PHE A 353 19.44 19.51 5.43
N ASP A 354 20.56 19.79 6.08
CA ASP A 354 21.90 19.79 5.46
C ASP A 354 22.77 18.60 5.87
N ASN A 355 22.14 17.48 6.22
CA ASN A 355 22.77 16.30 6.81
C ASN A 355 23.35 16.50 8.22
N GLN A 356 23.22 17.70 8.81
CA GLN A 356 23.68 17.99 10.18
C GLN A 356 22.65 18.75 11.00
N GLN A 357 21.93 19.69 10.39
CA GLN A 357 21.07 20.66 11.04
C GLN A 357 19.77 20.83 10.26
N TYR A 358 18.66 20.93 11.00
CA TYR A 358 17.36 21.28 10.45
C TYR A 358 17.18 22.79 10.39
N TYR A 359 16.48 23.22 9.34
CA TYR A 359 16.16 24.61 9.07
C TYR A 359 14.69 24.77 8.70
N SER A 360 14.12 25.92 9.00
CA SER A 360 12.80 26.34 8.53
C SER A 360 12.90 27.71 7.86
N LEU A 361 12.19 27.87 6.74
CA LEU A 361 12.12 29.12 5.99
C LEU A 361 11.24 30.15 6.71
N GLU A 362 11.83 31.26 7.14
CA GLU A 362 11.09 32.40 7.65
C GLU A 362 10.48 33.19 6.48
N GLU A 363 9.15 33.26 6.39
CA GLU A 363 8.47 33.76 5.18
C GLU A 363 8.78 35.23 4.84
N ASN A 364 8.96 36.09 5.86
CA ASN A 364 9.20 37.52 5.69
C ASN A 364 10.63 37.84 5.21
N SER A 365 11.62 37.19 5.82
CA SER A 365 13.03 37.40 5.51
C SER A 365 13.53 36.48 4.39
N ARG A 366 12.76 35.43 4.07
CA ARG A 366 13.15 34.31 3.18
C ARG A 366 14.44 33.61 3.63
N ARG A 367 14.83 33.77 4.90
CA ARG A 367 16.05 33.19 5.47
C ARG A 367 15.77 31.85 6.11
N LEU A 368 16.71 30.91 5.95
CA LEU A 368 16.65 29.61 6.61
C LEU A 368 17.14 29.72 8.07
N GLU A 369 16.23 29.49 9.02
CA GLU A 369 16.51 29.56 10.45
C GLU A 369 16.62 28.17 11.08
N LYS A 370 17.58 27.99 11.98
CA LYS A 370 17.81 26.69 12.64
C LYS A 370 16.59 26.26 13.46
N LYS A 371 16.27 24.98 13.39
CA LYS A 371 15.21 24.33 14.19
C LYS A 371 15.70 23.03 14.82
N GLU A 372 15.05 22.64 15.91
CA GLU A 372 15.17 21.31 16.49
C GLU A 372 14.36 20.29 15.64
N PRO A 373 14.81 19.04 15.49
CA PRO A 373 14.08 18.01 14.74
C PRO A 373 12.69 17.74 15.34
N SER A 374 11.66 17.59 14.51
CA SER A 374 10.33 17.21 14.98
C SER A 374 10.31 15.75 15.49
N ALA A 375 9.46 15.47 16.50
CA ALA A 375 9.38 14.16 17.14
C ALA A 375 8.93 13.02 16.20
N TYR A 376 8.22 13.35 15.11
CA TYR A 376 7.66 12.42 14.13
C TYR A 376 8.73 11.60 13.38
N LEU A 377 9.89 12.20 13.10
CA LEU A 377 10.97 11.54 12.36
C LEU A 377 11.74 10.48 13.17
N LYS A 378 11.61 10.45 14.51
CA LYS A 378 12.26 9.45 15.38
C LYS A 378 11.57 8.08 15.40
N LEU A 379 10.35 7.98 14.87
CA LEU A 379 9.48 6.80 15.01
C LEU A 379 9.57 5.77 13.86
N LEU A 380 10.35 6.02 12.81
CA LEU A 380 10.32 5.25 11.54
C LEU A 380 11.24 4.01 11.49
N THR A 381 11.72 3.49 12.62
CA THR A 381 12.56 2.27 12.65
C THR A 381 11.75 1.08 13.20
N THR A 382 11.84 -0.06 12.51
CA THR A 382 11.01 -1.28 12.60
C THR A 382 10.79 -1.79 14.03
N LYS A 383 9.53 -2.17 14.38
CA LYS A 383 9.09 -2.67 15.71
C LYS A 383 8.92 -4.20 15.75
N ASP A 384 9.33 -4.81 16.87
CA ASP A 384 9.24 -6.17 17.40
C ASP A 384 10.05 -7.33 16.74
N ASP A 385 11.38 -7.25 16.76
CA ASP A 385 12.26 -8.42 16.47
C ASP A 385 12.33 -9.39 17.67
N ILE A 386 11.96 -10.67 17.49
CA ILE A 386 12.04 -11.71 18.54
C ILE A 386 13.28 -12.58 18.36
N GLU A 387 14.09 -12.68 19.42
CA GLU A 387 15.27 -13.55 19.44
C GLU A 387 15.28 -14.46 20.69
N ILE A 388 15.63 -15.73 20.51
CA ILE A 388 15.81 -16.70 21.60
C ILE A 388 17.25 -17.18 21.59
N ARG A 389 18.00 -16.90 22.67
CA ARG A 389 19.37 -17.38 22.88
C ARG A 389 19.43 -18.27 24.11
N GLU A 390 19.55 -19.58 23.91
CA GLU A 390 19.56 -20.58 24.99
C GLU A 390 18.28 -20.49 25.84
N LYS A 391 18.36 -19.93 27.06
CA LYS A 391 17.21 -19.70 27.96
C LYS A 391 16.76 -18.23 28.02
N ARG A 392 17.33 -17.35 27.21
CA ARG A 392 17.00 -15.91 27.19
C ARG A 392 16.11 -15.58 26.00
N ILE A 393 15.10 -14.75 26.24
CA ILE A 393 14.18 -14.22 25.23
C ILE A 393 14.44 -12.72 25.12
N PHE A 394 14.53 -12.23 23.89
CA PHE A 394 14.61 -10.81 23.56
C PHE A 394 13.44 -10.45 22.65
N ILE A 395 12.80 -9.32 22.90
CA ILE A 395 11.83 -8.68 22.00
C ILE A 395 12.29 -7.25 21.82
N ASP A 396 12.55 -6.82 20.59
CA ASP A 396 13.17 -5.52 20.28
C ASP A 396 14.50 -5.26 20.99
N GLY A 397 15.32 -6.30 21.08
CA GLY A 397 16.59 -6.25 21.80
C GLY A 397 16.46 -6.12 23.32
N GLN A 398 15.23 -6.00 23.87
CA GLN A 398 14.98 -5.99 25.29
C GLN A 398 14.87 -7.43 25.82
N GLN A 399 15.77 -7.79 26.75
CA GLN A 399 15.74 -9.10 27.39
C GLN A 399 14.56 -9.22 28.37
N LEU A 400 13.79 -10.30 28.27
CA LEU A 400 12.69 -10.60 29.20
C LEU A 400 13.16 -11.44 30.39
N ASN A 401 12.41 -11.39 31.51
CA ASN A 401 12.67 -12.28 32.65
C ASN A 401 12.27 -13.71 32.30
N THR A 402 13.22 -14.63 32.35
CA THR A 402 13.06 -16.05 31.95
C THR A 402 13.25 -17.02 33.13
N ASP A 403 13.31 -16.54 34.37
CA ASP A 403 13.63 -17.35 35.56
C ASP A 403 12.62 -18.49 35.82
N LYS A 404 11.40 -18.34 35.29
CA LYS A 404 10.33 -19.35 35.43
C LYS A 404 10.40 -20.48 34.39
N PHE A 405 11.24 -20.37 33.37
CA PHE A 405 11.41 -21.41 32.34
C PHE A 405 12.33 -22.51 32.86
N GLN A 406 11.89 -23.76 32.75
CA GLN A 406 12.73 -24.89 33.17
C GLN A 406 13.72 -25.27 32.08
N ASP A 407 13.27 -25.25 30.84
CA ASP A 407 14.03 -25.61 29.64
C ASP A 407 14.07 -24.43 28.65
N ALA A 408 14.75 -24.59 27.51
CA ALA A 408 14.84 -23.55 26.49
C ALA A 408 13.43 -23.17 25.97
N PRO A 409 13.08 -21.87 25.92
CA PRO A 409 11.77 -21.44 25.47
C PRO A 409 11.59 -21.66 23.95
N ILE A 410 10.38 -22.03 23.59
CA ILE A 410 9.89 -22.15 22.21
C ILE A 410 8.78 -21.12 22.04
N PHE A 411 8.90 -20.27 21.03
CA PHE A 411 7.86 -19.29 20.70
C PHE A 411 6.65 -20.00 20.08
N LEU A 412 5.48 -19.78 20.69
CA LEU A 412 4.20 -20.33 20.19
C LEU A 412 3.47 -19.35 19.27
N GLY A 413 3.79 -18.07 19.30
CA GLY A 413 3.14 -17.01 18.53
C GLY A 413 2.67 -15.84 19.40
N SER A 414 2.15 -14.80 18.76
CA SER A 414 1.58 -13.63 19.44
C SER A 414 0.22 -13.23 18.88
N ILE A 415 -0.60 -12.63 19.73
CA ILE A 415 -1.95 -12.16 19.40
C ILE A 415 -2.22 -10.84 20.13
N VAL A 416 -3.04 -9.98 19.53
CA VAL A 416 -3.47 -8.69 20.08
C VAL A 416 -4.91 -8.83 20.58
N ASP A 417 -5.16 -8.28 21.77
CA ASP A 417 -6.52 -7.99 22.23
C ASP A 417 -6.81 -6.50 22.04
N ILE A 418 -7.88 -6.18 21.32
CA ILE A 418 -8.28 -4.80 21.06
C ILE A 418 -9.22 -4.38 22.21
N ILE A 419 -8.70 -3.60 23.15
CA ILE A 419 -9.43 -3.12 24.33
C ILE A 419 -10.41 -2.00 23.93
N SER A 420 -9.97 -1.08 23.06
CA SER A 420 -10.83 -0.04 22.50
C SER A 420 -10.60 0.05 20.99
N PRO A 421 -11.67 0.04 20.18
CA PRO A 421 -11.55 0.28 18.75
C PRO A 421 -11.01 1.69 18.51
N CYS A 422 -10.50 1.92 17.31
CA CYS A 422 -9.99 3.23 16.94
C CYS A 422 -11.00 4.34 17.14
N VAL A 423 -10.59 5.33 17.93
CA VAL A 423 -11.30 6.60 18.02
C VAL A 423 -10.52 7.62 17.21
N ARG A 424 -11.23 8.31 16.31
CA ARG A 424 -10.68 9.47 15.59
C ARG A 424 -10.57 10.63 16.59
N ILE A 425 -9.36 11.11 16.83
CA ILE A 425 -9.16 12.33 17.60
C ILE A 425 -8.92 13.45 16.60
N MET A 426 -9.90 14.34 16.46
CA MET A 426 -9.74 15.58 15.70
C MET A 426 -9.02 16.59 16.60
N HIS A 427 -7.77 16.91 16.29
CA HIS A 427 -7.13 18.08 16.88
C HIS A 427 -7.70 19.33 16.22
N GLU A 428 -8.37 20.18 17.01
CA GLU A 428 -9.13 21.34 16.50
C GLU A 428 -8.24 22.44 15.87
N TYR A 429 -6.91 22.33 16.01
CA TYR A 429 -5.95 23.39 15.66
C TYR A 429 -4.90 23.00 14.62
N TYR A 430 -4.65 21.70 14.45
CA TYR A 430 -3.76 21.16 13.44
C TYR A 430 -4.61 20.16 12.68
N HIS A 431 -4.72 20.28 11.37
CA HIS A 431 -5.42 19.30 10.53
C HIS A 431 -4.67 17.94 10.49
N ASP A 432 -4.10 17.50 11.61
CA ASP A 432 -3.52 16.18 11.84
C ASP A 432 -4.58 15.27 12.46
N GLU A 433 -4.81 14.16 11.79
CA GLU A 433 -5.67 13.10 12.30
C GLU A 433 -4.81 12.12 13.09
N THR A 434 -5.00 12.06 14.41
CA THR A 434 -4.43 11.01 15.25
C THR A 434 -5.47 9.94 15.52
N TYR A 435 -5.02 8.69 15.46
CA TYR A 435 -5.85 7.51 15.74
C TYR A 435 -5.20 6.79 16.91
N ASP A 436 -5.95 6.70 18.01
CA ASP A 436 -5.53 5.90 19.15
C ASP A 436 -6.43 4.66 19.22
N SER A 437 -5.80 3.49 19.14
CA SER A 437 -6.37 2.22 19.61
C SER A 437 -5.73 1.89 20.95
N LYS A 438 -6.50 1.22 21.82
CA LYS A 438 -5.92 0.62 23.03
C LYS A 438 -5.81 -0.88 22.79
N GLU A 439 -4.58 -1.37 22.77
CA GLU A 439 -4.23 -2.74 22.40
C GLU A 439 -3.34 -3.37 23.45
N ASP A 440 -3.62 -4.63 23.81
CA ASP A 440 -2.71 -5.46 24.60
C ASP A 440 -2.09 -6.54 23.71
N TYR A 441 -0.76 -6.59 23.70
CA TYR A 441 0.03 -7.57 22.98
C TYR A 441 0.37 -8.76 23.88
N TYR A 442 0.00 -9.96 23.44
CA TYR A 442 0.26 -11.21 24.16
C TYR A 442 1.26 -12.06 23.38
N TYR A 443 2.39 -12.37 24.01
CA TYR A 443 3.42 -13.25 23.44
C TYR A 443 3.48 -14.55 24.22
N PHE A 444 3.27 -15.68 23.54
CA PHE A 444 3.20 -16.99 24.15
C PHE A 444 4.45 -17.82 23.90
N PHE A 445 4.92 -18.49 24.94
CA PHE A 445 6.08 -19.37 24.91
C PHE A 445 5.81 -20.67 25.67
N THR A 446 6.55 -21.72 25.35
CA THR A 446 6.57 -22.96 26.14
C THR A 446 7.98 -23.47 26.34
N ASP A 447 8.25 -24.14 27.45
CA ASP A 447 9.46 -24.93 27.68
C ASP A 447 9.23 -26.43 27.46
N GLY A 448 8.11 -26.80 26.82
CA GLY A 448 7.68 -28.19 26.64
C GLY A 448 6.98 -28.80 27.86
N LYS A 449 6.95 -28.11 29.01
CA LYS A 449 6.23 -28.54 30.22
C LYS A 449 5.07 -27.59 30.57
N LYS A 450 5.30 -26.29 30.47
CA LYS A 450 4.34 -25.23 30.79
C LYS A 450 4.21 -24.23 29.66
N VAL A 451 3.14 -23.45 29.71
CA VAL A 451 2.90 -22.33 28.79
C VAL A 451 3.00 -21.03 29.57
N TYR A 452 3.64 -20.05 28.96
CA TYR A 452 3.96 -18.75 29.53
C TYR A 452 3.42 -17.66 28.60
N ALA A 453 2.91 -16.58 29.19
CA ALA A 453 2.47 -15.40 28.46
C ALA A 453 3.16 -14.15 28.99
N TYR A 454 3.71 -13.35 28.09
CA TYR A 454 4.10 -11.96 28.35
C TYR A 454 3.02 -11.05 27.79
N ILE A 455 2.59 -10.08 28.60
CA ILE A 455 1.55 -9.10 28.24
C ILE A 455 2.25 -7.75 28.22
N ASN A 456 2.25 -7.09 27.06
CA ASN A 456 2.96 -5.83 26.81
C ASN A 456 4.39 -5.87 27.38
N PRO A 457 5.30 -6.69 26.83
CA PRO A 457 6.63 -6.94 27.40
C PRO A 457 7.48 -5.68 27.61
N ARG A 458 7.20 -4.60 26.86
CA ARG A 458 7.78 -3.26 27.05
C ARG A 458 7.42 -2.63 28.41
N GLU A 459 6.24 -2.95 28.94
CA GLU A 459 5.73 -2.47 30.23
C GLU A 459 5.95 -3.50 31.34
N ASN A 460 5.80 -4.79 31.05
CA ASN A 460 5.93 -5.86 32.03
C ASN A 460 6.73 -7.06 31.48
N GLN A 461 7.97 -7.17 31.93
CA GLN A 461 8.90 -8.23 31.54
C GLN A 461 8.69 -9.57 32.27
N LYS A 462 7.68 -9.72 33.14
CA LYS A 462 7.47 -10.95 33.91
C LYS A 462 6.41 -11.85 33.26
N PRO A 463 6.69 -13.16 33.07
CA PRO A 463 5.71 -14.05 32.47
C PRO A 463 4.63 -14.48 33.47
N LYS A 464 3.40 -14.57 32.97
CA LYS A 464 2.28 -15.28 33.61
C LYS A 464 2.31 -16.74 33.17
N VAL A 465 2.24 -17.66 34.13
CA VAL A 465 2.24 -19.11 33.87
C VAL A 465 0.80 -19.59 33.72
N LEU A 466 0.49 -20.30 32.63
CA LEU A 466 -0.83 -20.87 32.36
C LEU A 466 -0.87 -22.30 32.90
N HIS A 467 -1.36 -22.45 34.14
CA HIS A 467 -1.29 -23.72 34.88
C HIS A 467 -2.19 -24.84 34.32
N ASN A 468 -3.26 -24.50 33.61
CA ASN A 468 -4.26 -25.47 33.12
C ASN A 468 -4.11 -25.77 31.62
N VAL A 469 -2.93 -25.52 31.04
CA VAL A 469 -2.66 -25.74 29.62
C VAL A 469 -1.51 -26.72 29.47
N SER A 470 -1.77 -27.82 28.75
CA SER A 470 -0.72 -28.77 28.35
C SER A 470 -0.11 -28.34 27.01
N PRO A 471 1.23 -28.23 26.90
CA PRO A 471 1.88 -27.83 25.66
C PRO A 471 1.89 -28.92 24.59
N ARG A 472 1.63 -30.20 24.95
CA ARG A 472 1.85 -31.37 24.07
C ARG A 472 1.08 -31.37 22.75
N ASN A 473 0.02 -30.56 22.62
CA ASN A 473 -0.83 -30.49 21.42
C ASN A 473 -1.04 -29.06 20.91
N LEU A 474 -0.22 -28.10 21.36
CA LEU A 474 -0.32 -26.73 20.88
C LEU A 474 0.41 -26.60 19.56
N LYS A 475 -0.28 -26.05 18.56
CA LYS A 475 0.33 -25.74 17.27
C LYS A 475 0.92 -24.33 17.34
N ALA A 476 2.21 -24.20 17.02
CA ALA A 476 2.85 -22.90 16.97
C ALA A 476 2.33 -22.07 15.77
N ASN A 477 2.26 -20.76 15.94
CA ASN A 477 1.76 -19.78 14.97
C ASN A 477 0.38 -20.14 14.40
N ASP A 478 -0.52 -20.59 15.28
CA ASP A 478 -1.88 -21.00 14.92
C ASP A 478 -2.89 -20.12 15.66
N TYR A 479 -3.72 -19.39 14.91
CA TYR A 479 -4.62 -18.39 15.48
C TYR A 479 -5.60 -18.98 16.50
N ASP A 480 -6.21 -20.13 16.20
CA ASP A 480 -7.16 -20.80 17.10
C ASP A 480 -6.48 -21.22 18.41
N THR A 481 -5.23 -21.69 18.32
CA THR A 481 -4.42 -21.99 19.50
C THR A 481 -4.16 -20.71 20.32
N LEU A 482 -3.70 -19.63 19.70
CA LEU A 482 -3.41 -18.36 20.36
C LEU A 482 -4.67 -17.72 20.97
N LYS A 483 -5.82 -17.78 20.28
CA LYS A 483 -7.09 -17.26 20.79
C LYS A 483 -7.57 -18.03 22.01
N LYS A 484 -7.41 -19.35 22.05
CA LYS A 484 -7.69 -20.17 23.25
C LYS A 484 -6.80 -19.77 24.41
N LEU A 485 -5.50 -19.56 24.17
CA LEU A 485 -4.57 -19.11 25.20
C LEU A 485 -4.91 -17.71 25.72
N LEU A 486 -5.28 -16.78 24.84
CA LEU A 486 -5.75 -15.44 25.19
C LEU A 486 -7.00 -15.50 26.09
N ASN A 487 -8.00 -16.31 25.72
CA ASN A 487 -9.24 -16.43 26.49
C ASN A 487 -9.05 -16.97 27.92
N ILE A 488 -7.95 -17.67 28.21
CA ILE A 488 -7.60 -18.11 29.57
C ILE A 488 -7.07 -16.94 30.41
N LEU A 489 -6.46 -15.94 29.77
CA LEU A 489 -5.89 -14.77 30.43
C LEU A 489 -6.92 -13.67 30.68
N LEU A 490 -7.91 -13.56 29.79
CA LEU A 490 -8.99 -12.59 29.91
C LEU A 490 -9.98 -13.02 31.01
N PRO A 491 -10.39 -12.10 31.90
CA PRO A 491 -11.44 -12.41 32.87
C PRO A 491 -12.74 -12.70 32.11
N THR A 492 -13.34 -13.87 32.33
CA THR A 492 -14.70 -14.15 31.86
C THR A 492 -15.63 -13.06 32.37
N ALA A 493 -16.26 -12.32 31.46
CA ALA A 493 -17.31 -11.36 31.82
C ALA A 493 -18.32 -12.10 32.70
N LYS A 494 -18.49 -11.64 33.94
CA LYS A 494 -19.57 -12.11 34.79
C LYS A 494 -20.86 -11.81 34.03
N LYS A 495 -21.65 -12.84 33.74
CA LYS A 495 -23.06 -12.66 33.36
C LYS A 495 -23.67 -11.77 34.44
N ASN A 496 -24.23 -10.63 34.04
CA ASN A 496 -25.13 -9.88 34.91
C ASN A 496 -26.34 -10.80 35.17
N ASP A 497 -26.55 -11.13 36.44
CA ASP A 497 -27.75 -11.79 36.95
C ASP A 497 -29.00 -10.90 36.77
#